data_AF-A0A941GW04-F1
#
_entry.id   AF-A0A941GW04-F1
#
_cell.length_a   1.000
_cell.length_b   1.000
_cell.length_c   1.000
_cell.angle_alpha   90.00
_cell.angle_beta   90.00
_cell.angle_gamma   90.00
#
_symmetry.space_group_name_H-M   'P 1'
#
loop_
_entity.id
_entity.type
_entity.pdbx_description
1 polymer ?
#
loop_
_entity_poly.entity_id
_entity_poly.type
_entity_poly.pdbx_seq_one_letter_code
_entity_poly.pdbx_strand_id
1 'polypeptide(L)'
;MRLLQSQNQYPDCLSLELTAIPLLLTEEFDLYLTIHFNEQWEQLLDGRLKFGIKKGTLKLTLENSEIEAISETLGDSLGVSRETTTTWVFHSQPPAPVLKGSLPQAKLGKVKVKEQLYKIAASFVIEAADISVTDTEELWRHDLSPNKHGVLERYLAIFLLETKLKPYLSRVVLGSEGLKSEASLPDKEIAASTAAKVQAMIQSIYTAKTEDFLELVKLANLNIMTDFAGGNLLAAELSGVDLSGANLDQVNFRGANLTDADLSEANLSYAKFSGADLSGAYLENANLSNSDLHRASLALANLIGADLTGANLQEANLSNTSLSQARVRGARFGNNTGMSEEMKLTLEERGAIFAPC
;
A
#
# COMPACT_ATOMS: atom_id res chain seq x y z
N MET A 1 17.36 -30.08 -12.48
CA MET A 1 17.55 -28.86 -11.65
C MET A 1 16.74 -29.06 -10.39
N ARG A 2 17.37 -29.02 -9.21
CA ARG A 2 16.70 -29.22 -7.92
C ARG A 2 16.31 -27.85 -7.37
N LEU A 3 15.14 -27.76 -6.75
CA LEU A 3 14.70 -26.59 -5.98
C LEU A 3 15.79 -26.23 -4.95
N LEU A 4 16.49 -25.12 -5.12
CA LEU A 4 17.48 -24.64 -4.15
C LEU A 4 16.74 -23.81 -3.10
N GLN A 5 16.07 -24.51 -2.17
CA GLN A 5 15.51 -24.02 -0.90
C GLN A 5 14.73 -22.69 -0.95
N SER A 6 13.41 -22.76 -0.73
CA SER A 6 12.65 -21.63 -0.20
C SER A 6 13.11 -21.39 1.24
N GLN A 7 13.81 -20.29 1.51
CA GLN A 7 14.16 -19.88 2.87
C GLN A 7 13.14 -18.84 3.35
N ASN A 8 11.96 -19.32 3.75
CA ASN A 8 10.93 -18.49 4.37
C ASN A 8 10.99 -18.69 5.88
N GLN A 9 11.86 -17.96 6.57
CA GLN A 9 12.03 -18.12 8.02
C GLN A 9 11.00 -17.36 8.86
N TYR A 10 10.18 -16.46 8.28
CA TYR A 10 9.11 -15.70 8.96
C TYR A 10 8.01 -15.25 7.96
N PRO A 11 6.81 -14.89 8.45
CA PRO A 11 5.57 -15.68 8.48
C PRO A 11 4.97 -16.06 7.10
N ASP A 12 4.10 -17.08 7.09
CA ASP A 12 3.38 -17.64 5.91
C ASP A 12 2.41 -16.67 5.19
N CYS A 13 2.48 -15.36 5.47
CA CYS A 13 1.69 -14.34 4.77
C CYS A 13 2.00 -14.30 3.26
N LEU A 14 3.22 -14.71 2.89
CA LEU A 14 3.68 -14.82 1.52
C LEU A 14 4.65 -15.99 1.39
N SER A 15 4.45 -16.87 0.41
CA SER A 15 5.48 -17.84 0.01
C SER A 15 5.66 -17.86 -1.52
N LEU A 16 6.91 -18.09 -1.94
CA LEU A 16 7.30 -18.17 -3.34
C LEU A 16 7.99 -19.50 -3.66
N GLU A 17 7.71 -20.01 -4.86
CA GLU A 17 8.40 -21.15 -5.45
C GLU A 17 8.76 -20.86 -6.90
N LEU A 18 10.03 -21.05 -7.26
CA LEU A 18 10.48 -21.03 -8.65
C LEU A 18 10.67 -22.45 -9.17
N THR A 19 10.09 -22.76 -10.32
CA THR A 19 10.25 -24.04 -11.01
C THR A 19 10.85 -23.82 -12.39
N ALA A 20 11.80 -24.65 -12.80
CA ALA A 20 12.38 -24.63 -14.15
C ALA A 20 12.05 -25.93 -14.88
N ILE A 21 11.50 -25.83 -16.09
CA ILE A 21 11.21 -26.97 -16.97
C ILE A 21 12.16 -26.90 -18.19
N PRO A 22 13.12 -27.83 -18.32
CA PRO A 22 14.11 -27.77 -19.39
C PRO A 22 13.48 -28.03 -20.77
N LEU A 23 13.96 -27.29 -21.77
CA LEU A 23 13.59 -27.51 -23.17
C LEU A 23 14.59 -28.49 -23.80
N LEU A 24 14.07 -29.61 -24.32
CA LEU A 24 14.87 -30.70 -24.87
C LEU A 24 15.90 -30.18 -25.89
N LEU A 25 17.15 -30.63 -25.75
CA LEU A 25 18.25 -30.38 -26.70
C LEU A 25 18.68 -28.91 -26.81
N THR A 26 18.42 -28.08 -25.78
CA THR A 26 18.84 -26.66 -25.72
C THR A 26 19.44 -26.30 -24.36
N GLU A 27 20.13 -25.16 -24.26
CA GLU A 27 20.55 -24.55 -22.98
C GLU A 27 19.46 -23.60 -22.42
N GLU A 28 18.20 -23.88 -22.76
CA GLU A 28 17.05 -23.07 -22.41
C GLU A 28 16.06 -23.85 -21.54
N PHE A 29 15.32 -23.12 -20.71
CA PHE A 29 14.25 -23.69 -19.90
C PHE A 29 13.12 -22.69 -19.69
N ASP A 30 11.90 -23.19 -19.51
CA ASP A 30 10.78 -22.37 -19.09
C ASP A 30 10.84 -22.13 -17.58
N LEU A 31 10.74 -20.87 -17.16
CA LEU A 31 10.72 -20.48 -15.76
C LEU A 31 9.29 -20.20 -15.32
N TYR A 32 8.90 -20.82 -14.21
CA TYR A 32 7.59 -20.67 -13.60
C TYR A 32 7.70 -20.16 -12.16
N LEU A 33 6.67 -19.45 -11.73
CA LEU A 33 6.51 -18.96 -10.37
C LEU A 33 5.17 -19.42 -9.79
N THR A 34 5.22 -19.93 -8.57
CA THR A 34 4.04 -20.07 -7.71
C THR A 34 4.17 -19.08 -6.56
N ILE A 35 3.10 -18.35 -6.26
CA ILE A 35 3.04 -17.39 -5.16
C ILE A 35 1.76 -17.63 -4.36
N HIS A 36 1.90 -17.73 -3.04
CA HIS A 36 0.77 -17.89 -2.11
C HIS A 36 0.70 -16.69 -1.18
N PHE A 37 -0.47 -16.06 -1.10
CA PHE A 37 -0.77 -14.95 -0.19
C PHE A 37 -1.76 -15.41 0.87
N ASN A 38 -1.44 -15.15 2.14
CA ASN A 38 -2.29 -15.44 3.28
C ASN A 38 -2.37 -14.25 4.24
N GLU A 39 -3.49 -14.16 4.94
CA GLU A 39 -3.56 -13.36 6.16
C GLU A 39 -2.91 -14.13 7.30
N GLN A 40 -2.40 -13.42 8.29
CA GLN A 40 -1.81 -14.02 9.48
C GLN A 40 -2.48 -13.47 10.73
N TRP A 41 -2.69 -14.36 11.69
CA TRP A 41 -3.06 -14.00 13.05
C TRP A 41 -1.80 -13.96 13.91
N GLU A 42 -1.58 -12.87 14.62
CA GLU A 42 -0.48 -12.73 15.55
C GLU A 42 -1.04 -12.38 16.93
N GLN A 43 -0.53 -13.08 17.96
CA GLN A 43 -0.75 -12.70 19.34
C GLN A 43 0.30 -11.65 19.71
N LEU A 44 -0.15 -10.45 20.03
CA LEU A 44 0.70 -9.34 20.41
C LEU A 44 0.20 -8.77 21.73
N LEU A 45 1.06 -8.80 22.76
CA LEU A 45 0.66 -8.48 24.14
C LEU A 45 -0.42 -9.46 24.65
N ASP A 46 -1.48 -8.92 25.25
CA ASP A 46 -2.64 -9.65 25.75
C ASP A 46 -3.77 -9.78 24.71
N GLY A 47 -3.58 -9.24 23.49
CA GLY A 47 -4.58 -9.23 22.43
C GLY A 47 -4.12 -9.95 21.16
N ARG A 48 -5.01 -9.98 20.17
CA ARG A 48 -4.75 -10.59 18.85
C ARG A 48 -4.98 -9.57 17.76
N LEU A 49 -4.16 -9.63 16.72
CA LEU A 49 -4.35 -8.84 15.52
C LEU A 49 -4.25 -9.73 14.28
N LYS A 50 -4.98 -9.35 13.25
CA LYS A 50 -4.87 -9.94 11.92
C LYS A 50 -4.14 -8.98 10.99
N PHE A 51 -3.26 -9.48 10.13
CA PHE A 51 -2.62 -8.64 9.14
C PHE A 51 -2.37 -9.35 7.81
N GLY A 52 -2.16 -8.58 6.76
CA GLY A 52 -1.89 -9.06 5.41
C GLY A 52 -1.31 -7.98 4.50
N ILE A 53 -1.07 -8.33 3.23
CA ILE A 53 -0.43 -7.45 2.24
C ILE A 53 -1.47 -6.99 1.22
N LYS A 54 -1.51 -5.69 0.94
CA LYS A 54 -2.39 -5.07 -0.07
C LYS A 54 -1.71 -4.94 -1.43
N LYS A 55 -0.41 -4.69 -1.45
CA LYS A 55 0.38 -4.47 -2.67
C LYS A 55 1.81 -4.97 -2.47
N GLY A 56 2.52 -5.25 -3.54
CA GLY A 56 3.95 -5.48 -3.48
C GLY A 56 4.56 -5.71 -4.84
N THR A 57 5.89 -5.71 -4.88
CA THR A 57 6.66 -5.77 -6.13
C THR A 57 7.51 -7.03 -6.17
N LEU A 58 7.24 -7.90 -7.15
CA LEU A 58 8.09 -9.03 -7.48
C LEU A 58 9.22 -8.58 -8.41
N LYS A 59 10.46 -8.92 -8.06
CA LYS A 59 11.66 -8.65 -8.86
C LYS A 59 12.43 -9.94 -9.13
N LEU A 60 12.76 -10.18 -10.39
CA LEU A 60 13.70 -11.23 -10.79
C LEU A 60 15.10 -10.65 -10.98
N THR A 61 16.08 -11.31 -10.37
CA THR A 61 17.51 -11.04 -10.58
C THR A 61 18.12 -12.23 -11.30
N LEU A 62 18.84 -11.96 -12.39
CA LEU A 62 19.45 -12.95 -13.26
C LEU A 62 20.97 -12.75 -13.25
N GLU A 63 21.71 -13.79 -12.89
CA GLU A 63 23.17 -13.87 -13.02
C GLU A 63 23.48 -14.94 -14.08
N ASN A 64 24.34 -14.60 -15.05
CA ASN A 64 24.73 -15.48 -16.16
C ASN A 64 23.56 -16.11 -16.94
N SER A 65 22.44 -15.41 -17.00
CA SER A 65 21.21 -15.83 -17.67
C SER A 65 20.43 -14.63 -18.21
N GLU A 66 19.59 -14.88 -19.21
CA GLU A 66 18.65 -13.90 -19.78
C GLU A 66 17.25 -14.50 -19.83
N ILE A 67 16.22 -13.69 -19.66
CA ILE A 67 14.82 -14.12 -19.77
C ILE A 67 14.14 -13.42 -20.94
N GLU A 68 13.58 -14.21 -21.84
CA GLU A 68 12.61 -13.77 -22.83
C GLU A 68 11.22 -13.83 -22.21
N ALA A 69 10.69 -12.63 -21.95
CA ALA A 69 9.36 -12.37 -21.45
C ALA A 69 8.28 -12.92 -22.39
N ILE A 70 7.29 -13.65 -21.87
CA ILE A 70 6.06 -13.92 -22.62
C ILE A 70 5.04 -12.79 -22.42
N SER A 71 4.16 -12.61 -23.41
CA SER A 71 3.13 -11.54 -23.44
C SER A 71 1.95 -11.78 -22.48
N GLU A 72 1.88 -12.95 -21.84
CA GLU A 72 0.78 -13.29 -20.93
C GLU A 72 0.92 -12.56 -19.59
N THR A 73 -0.20 -12.02 -19.11
CA THR A 73 -0.33 -11.45 -17.77
C THR A 73 -0.27 -12.56 -16.72
N LEU A 74 0.36 -12.30 -15.56
CA LEU A 74 0.35 -13.22 -14.41
C LEU A 74 -1.06 -13.25 -13.78
N GLY A 75 -2.00 -13.91 -14.45
CA GLY A 75 -3.37 -14.17 -13.98
C GLY A 75 -4.30 -12.96 -13.97
N ASP A 76 -5.58 -13.20 -14.26
CA ASP A 76 -6.61 -12.15 -14.32
C ASP A 76 -7.28 -11.85 -12.96
N SER A 77 -7.03 -12.70 -11.95
CA SER A 77 -7.73 -12.65 -10.64
C SER A 77 -7.02 -11.80 -9.58
N LEU A 78 -5.72 -11.58 -9.74
CA LEU A 78 -4.90 -10.71 -8.89
C LEU A 78 -4.61 -9.47 -9.74
N GLY A 79 -4.70 -8.28 -9.15
CA GLY A 79 -4.30 -7.08 -9.85
C GLY A 79 -2.81 -7.11 -10.11
N VAL A 80 -2.38 -7.62 -11.26
CA VAL A 80 -0.95 -7.72 -11.59
C VAL A 80 -0.68 -6.89 -12.83
N SER A 81 0.24 -5.95 -12.70
CA SER A 81 0.79 -5.19 -13.82
C SER A 81 2.28 -5.50 -13.97
N ARG A 82 2.73 -5.63 -15.21
CA ARG A 82 4.14 -5.78 -15.52
C ARG A 82 4.75 -4.41 -15.77
N GLU A 83 5.79 -4.06 -15.02
CA GLU A 83 6.52 -2.80 -15.21
C GLU A 83 7.70 -2.97 -16.15
N THR A 84 8.44 -4.08 -16.03
CA THR A 84 9.61 -4.39 -16.85
C THR A 84 9.66 -5.87 -17.20
N THR A 85 10.68 -6.30 -17.96
CA THR A 85 10.91 -7.72 -18.26
C THR A 85 11.10 -8.57 -17.01
N THR A 86 11.53 -8.00 -15.90
CA THR A 86 11.84 -8.71 -14.65
C THR A 86 11.10 -8.17 -13.42
N THR A 87 10.15 -7.25 -13.59
CA THR A 87 9.42 -6.60 -12.48
C THR A 87 7.91 -6.61 -12.68
N TRP A 88 7.20 -7.04 -11.64
CA TRP A 88 5.73 -7.08 -11.59
C TRP A 88 5.21 -6.46 -10.30
N VAL A 89 4.12 -5.71 -10.39
CA VAL A 89 3.44 -5.08 -9.26
C VAL A 89 2.10 -5.76 -9.03
N PHE A 90 1.93 -6.26 -7.82
CA PHE A 90 0.71 -6.92 -7.34
C PHE A 90 -0.07 -5.92 -6.50
N HIS A 91 -1.39 -5.89 -6.65
CA HIS A 91 -2.28 -5.06 -5.86
C HIS A 91 -3.62 -5.77 -5.61
N SER A 92 -4.16 -5.57 -4.41
CA SER A 92 -5.44 -6.11 -3.98
C SER A 92 -6.56 -5.49 -4.81
N GLN A 93 -7.48 -6.33 -5.30
CA GLN A 93 -8.66 -5.87 -6.02
C GLN A 93 -9.84 -5.68 -5.06
N PRO A 94 -10.56 -4.55 -5.12
CA PRO A 94 -11.82 -4.41 -4.40
C PRO A 94 -12.79 -5.57 -4.72
N PRO A 95 -13.56 -6.07 -3.74
CA PRO A 95 -13.69 -5.58 -2.37
C PRO A 95 -12.64 -6.14 -1.39
N ALA A 96 -11.71 -6.98 -1.84
CA ALA A 96 -10.74 -7.62 -0.94
C ALA A 96 -9.71 -6.58 -0.45
N PRO A 97 -9.56 -6.39 0.88
CA PRO A 97 -8.65 -5.39 1.42
C PRO A 97 -7.19 -5.84 1.41
N VAL A 98 -6.93 -7.12 1.17
CA VAL A 98 -5.60 -7.75 1.13
C VAL A 98 -5.57 -8.80 0.03
N LEU A 99 -4.39 -9.08 -0.50
CA LEU A 99 -4.11 -10.19 -1.40
C LEU A 99 -4.39 -11.52 -0.67
N LYS A 100 -5.16 -12.40 -1.30
CA LYS A 100 -5.49 -13.73 -0.76
C LYS A 100 -5.40 -14.78 -1.85
N GLY A 101 -5.09 -16.01 -1.45
CA GLY A 101 -5.09 -17.17 -2.33
C GLY A 101 -3.75 -17.38 -3.00
N SER A 102 -3.74 -18.07 -4.12
CA SER A 102 -2.50 -18.48 -4.78
C SER A 102 -2.58 -18.14 -6.25
N LEU A 103 -1.48 -17.62 -6.80
CA LEU A 103 -1.35 -17.60 -8.24
C LEU A 103 -0.97 -19.02 -8.68
N PRO A 104 -1.79 -19.68 -9.53
CA PRO A 104 -1.41 -20.97 -10.10
C PRO A 104 -0.10 -20.80 -10.88
N GLN A 105 0.70 -21.86 -10.96
CA GLN A 105 2.05 -21.87 -11.54
C GLN A 105 2.14 -21.03 -12.83
N ALA A 106 2.64 -19.81 -12.70
CA ALA A 106 2.60 -18.80 -13.75
C ALA A 106 3.93 -18.79 -14.50
N LYS A 107 3.87 -18.88 -15.83
CA LYS A 107 5.05 -18.85 -16.67
C LYS A 107 5.60 -17.42 -16.75
N LEU A 108 6.82 -17.22 -16.25
CA LEU A 108 7.49 -15.91 -16.26
C LEU A 108 8.14 -15.61 -17.62
N GLY A 109 8.61 -16.66 -18.29
CA GLY A 109 9.28 -16.54 -19.58
C GLY A 109 10.20 -17.72 -19.84
N LYS A 110 10.92 -17.63 -20.95
CA LYS A 110 11.96 -18.59 -21.32
C LYS A 110 13.31 -18.05 -20.90
N VAL A 111 14.08 -18.84 -20.16
CA VAL A 111 15.42 -18.48 -19.72
C VAL A 111 16.46 -19.13 -20.61
N LYS A 112 17.45 -18.34 -21.02
CA LYS A 112 18.67 -18.79 -21.70
C LYS A 112 19.86 -18.64 -20.76
N VAL A 113 20.57 -19.74 -20.54
CA VAL A 113 21.79 -19.74 -19.72
C VAL A 113 22.98 -19.32 -20.59
N LYS A 114 23.86 -18.47 -20.05
CA LYS A 114 25.08 -18.01 -20.74
C LYS A 114 26.33 -18.78 -20.31
N GLU A 115 26.38 -19.21 -19.05
CA GLU A 115 27.52 -19.91 -18.45
C GLU A 115 27.05 -21.08 -17.59
N GLN A 116 27.91 -22.10 -17.41
CA GLN A 116 27.57 -23.30 -16.61
C GLN A 116 27.19 -22.99 -15.15
N LEU A 117 27.70 -21.89 -14.60
CA LEU A 117 27.33 -21.37 -13.28
C LEU A 117 26.35 -20.21 -13.44
N TYR A 118 25.11 -20.39 -12.98
CA TYR A 118 24.06 -19.36 -13.05
C TYR A 118 23.22 -19.32 -11.77
N LYS A 119 22.60 -18.15 -11.54
CA LYS A 119 21.71 -17.90 -10.40
C LYS A 119 20.53 -17.03 -10.84
N ILE A 120 19.34 -17.44 -10.43
CA ILE A 120 18.08 -16.74 -10.64
C ILE A 120 17.46 -16.56 -9.27
N ALA A 121 17.14 -15.32 -8.90
CA ALA A 121 16.47 -15.04 -7.64
C ALA A 121 15.16 -14.31 -7.92
N ALA A 122 14.08 -14.76 -7.29
CA ALA A 122 12.85 -13.99 -7.16
C ALA A 122 12.79 -13.40 -5.75
N SER A 123 12.51 -12.09 -5.67
CA SER A 123 12.31 -11.38 -4.41
C SER A 123 11.00 -10.61 -4.48
N PHE A 124 10.17 -10.73 -3.46
CA PHE A 124 9.01 -9.87 -3.30
C PHE A 124 9.32 -8.76 -2.30
N VAL A 125 9.00 -7.51 -2.65
CA VAL A 125 9.26 -6.32 -1.84
C VAL A 125 7.93 -5.67 -1.49
N ILE A 126 7.78 -5.30 -0.22
CA ILE A 126 6.65 -4.49 0.26
C ILE A 126 7.17 -3.30 1.04
N GLU A 127 6.33 -2.28 1.11
CA GLU A 127 6.52 -1.15 2.00
C GLU A 127 5.52 -1.21 3.15
N ALA A 128 5.74 -0.41 4.20
CA ALA A 128 4.81 -0.39 5.33
C ALA A 128 3.42 0.10 4.89
N ALA A 129 3.35 0.94 3.85
CA ALA A 129 2.09 1.38 3.22
C ALA A 129 1.25 0.22 2.65
N ASP A 130 1.91 -0.89 2.29
CA ASP A 130 1.24 -2.03 1.70
C ASP A 130 0.77 -3.05 2.75
N ILE A 131 1.01 -2.81 4.04
CA ILE A 131 0.56 -3.68 5.13
C ILE A 131 -0.83 -3.24 5.58
N SER A 132 -1.78 -4.19 5.59
CA SER A 132 -3.06 -4.01 6.25
C SER A 132 -3.03 -4.66 7.62
N VAL A 133 -3.32 -3.89 8.65
CA VAL A 133 -3.73 -4.42 9.95
C VAL A 133 -5.26 -4.41 9.98
N THR A 134 -5.86 -5.52 10.40
CA THR A 134 -7.31 -5.70 10.54
C THR A 134 -7.60 -6.46 11.84
N ASP A 135 -8.82 -6.40 12.34
CA ASP A 135 -9.29 -7.25 13.46
C ASP A 135 -8.32 -7.30 14.66
N THR A 136 -8.22 -6.18 15.38
CA THR A 136 -7.38 -6.01 16.57
C THR A 136 -8.19 -6.31 17.84
N GLU A 137 -8.69 -7.54 17.93
CA GLU A 137 -9.48 -8.01 19.07
C GLU A 137 -8.67 -7.93 20.37
N GLU A 138 -9.27 -7.33 21.41
CA GLU A 138 -8.69 -7.21 22.76
C GLU A 138 -7.38 -6.38 22.83
N LEU A 139 -6.85 -5.94 21.68
CA LEU A 139 -5.64 -5.13 21.63
C LEU A 139 -5.95 -3.67 21.95
N TRP A 140 -7.04 -3.16 21.36
CA TRP A 140 -7.50 -1.78 21.49
C TRP A 140 -8.57 -1.63 22.57
N ARG A 141 -8.47 -0.58 23.37
CA ARG A 141 -9.60 -0.17 24.22
C ARG A 141 -10.70 0.42 23.35
N HIS A 142 -11.95 0.16 23.71
CA HIS A 142 -13.11 0.64 22.96
C HIS A 142 -13.32 2.17 23.00
N ASP A 143 -12.57 2.89 23.85
CA ASP A 143 -12.66 4.33 24.07
C ASP A 143 -11.50 5.13 23.47
N LEU A 144 -10.68 4.52 22.60
CA LEU A 144 -9.61 5.24 21.91
C LEU A 144 -10.18 6.27 20.95
N SER A 145 -9.59 7.47 20.97
CA SER A 145 -9.87 8.48 19.96
C SER A 145 -9.44 7.96 18.57
N PRO A 146 -10.06 8.48 17.50
CA PRO A 146 -9.64 8.19 16.13
C PRO A 146 -8.15 8.44 15.88
N ASN A 147 -7.59 9.52 16.46
CA ASN A 147 -6.18 9.87 16.31
C ASN A 147 -5.26 8.84 16.97
N LYS A 148 -5.56 8.41 18.21
CA LYS A 148 -4.77 7.36 18.88
C LYS A 148 -4.84 6.05 18.10
N HIS A 149 -6.03 5.68 17.63
CA HIS A 149 -6.21 4.46 16.83
C HIS A 149 -5.35 4.47 15.56
N GLY A 150 -5.37 5.57 14.80
CA GLY A 150 -4.61 5.68 13.57
C GLY A 150 -3.09 5.66 13.78
N VAL A 151 -2.59 6.33 14.82
CA VAL A 151 -1.16 6.29 15.19
C VAL A 151 -0.73 4.88 15.60
N LEU A 152 -1.56 4.18 16.39
CA LEU A 152 -1.27 2.83 16.87
C LEU A 152 -1.25 1.81 15.73
N GLU A 153 -2.26 1.83 14.85
CA GLU A 153 -2.28 0.96 13.67
C GLU A 153 -1.03 1.18 12.81
N ARG A 154 -0.64 2.45 12.60
CA ARG A 154 0.52 2.77 11.77
C ARG A 154 1.83 2.33 12.39
N TYR A 155 1.98 2.55 13.70
CA TYR A 155 3.11 2.04 14.46
C TYR A 155 3.23 0.52 14.34
N LEU A 156 2.11 -0.22 14.44
CA LEU A 156 2.11 -1.67 14.29
C LEU A 156 2.47 -2.13 12.88
N ALA A 157 1.97 -1.47 11.83
CA ALA A 157 2.31 -1.81 10.46
C ALA A 157 3.83 -1.68 10.21
N ILE A 158 4.44 -0.61 10.70
CA ILE A 158 5.90 -0.40 10.61
C ILE A 158 6.64 -1.45 11.44
N PHE A 159 6.19 -1.70 12.66
CA PHE A 159 6.76 -2.73 13.52
C PHE A 159 6.75 -4.12 12.84
N LEU A 160 5.63 -4.51 12.24
CA LEU A 160 5.51 -5.78 11.50
C LEU A 160 6.45 -5.80 10.31
N LEU A 161 6.54 -4.71 9.54
CA LEU A 161 7.50 -4.60 8.45
C LEU A 161 8.92 -4.87 8.96
N GLU A 162 9.34 -4.17 10.00
CA GLU A 162 10.73 -4.19 10.48
C GLU A 162 11.12 -5.50 11.15
N THR A 163 10.19 -6.15 11.83
CA THR A 163 10.49 -7.32 12.66
C THR A 163 10.13 -8.64 12.02
N LYS A 164 9.07 -8.69 11.21
CA LYS A 164 8.59 -9.94 10.58
C LYS A 164 8.98 -10.04 9.10
N LEU A 165 9.26 -8.92 8.43
CA LEU A 165 9.25 -8.85 6.97
C LEU A 165 10.55 -8.28 6.34
N LYS A 166 11.42 -7.62 7.11
CA LYS A 166 12.56 -6.83 6.61
C LYS A 166 13.83 -7.57 6.16
N PRO A 167 14.03 -8.90 6.29
CA PRO A 167 15.17 -9.51 5.59
C PRO A 167 14.91 -9.65 4.08
N TYR A 168 13.87 -10.39 3.66
CA TYR A 168 13.45 -10.55 2.25
C TYR A 168 12.04 -11.16 2.21
N LEU A 169 10.99 -10.37 2.02
CA LEU A 169 9.58 -10.75 2.26
C LEU A 169 9.17 -12.15 1.79
N SER A 170 9.69 -12.58 0.65
CA SER A 170 9.97 -13.98 0.38
C SER A 170 11.02 -13.97 -0.74
N ARG A 171 12.06 -14.80 -0.60
CA ARG A 171 13.10 -14.93 -1.62
C ARG A 171 13.35 -16.40 -1.91
N VAL A 172 13.33 -16.72 -3.20
CA VAL A 172 13.63 -18.06 -3.68
C VAL A 172 14.72 -17.96 -4.75
N VAL A 173 15.66 -18.89 -4.68
CA VAL A 173 16.82 -18.93 -5.57
C VAL A 173 16.80 -20.25 -6.35
N LEU A 174 17.11 -20.17 -7.64
CA LEU A 174 17.26 -21.30 -8.53
C LEU A 174 18.61 -21.15 -9.25
N GLY A 175 19.41 -22.21 -9.30
CA GLY A 175 20.78 -22.14 -9.80
C GLY A 175 21.43 -23.51 -10.01
N SER A 176 22.64 -23.49 -10.57
CA SER A 176 23.47 -24.67 -10.82
C SER A 176 24.12 -25.22 -9.54
N GLU A 177 24.39 -26.54 -9.50
CA GLU A 177 25.11 -27.18 -8.39
C GLU A 177 26.50 -26.56 -8.17
N GLY A 178 26.89 -26.34 -6.90
CA GLY A 178 28.21 -25.81 -6.53
C GLY A 178 28.22 -24.35 -6.06
N LEU A 179 27.13 -23.60 -6.20
CA LEU A 179 26.96 -22.31 -5.52
C LEU A 179 26.84 -22.54 -4.02
N LYS A 180 27.64 -21.83 -3.20
CA LYS A 180 27.45 -21.81 -1.75
C LYS A 180 26.04 -21.30 -1.47
N SER A 181 25.24 -22.09 -0.75
CA SER A 181 24.02 -21.59 -0.10
C SER A 181 24.40 -20.30 0.63
N GLU A 182 23.69 -19.20 0.36
CA GLU A 182 23.74 -18.05 1.26
C GLU A 182 23.41 -18.57 2.67
N ALA A 183 24.10 -18.04 3.68
CA ALA A 183 23.88 -18.46 5.06
C ALA A 183 22.39 -18.29 5.38
N SER A 184 21.77 -19.34 5.93
CA SER A 184 20.43 -19.23 6.51
C SER A 184 20.41 -18.02 7.44
N LEU A 185 19.47 -17.11 7.23
CA LEU A 185 19.31 -16.00 8.16
C LEU A 185 19.04 -16.60 9.55
N PRO A 186 19.60 -16.04 10.63
CA PRO A 186 19.36 -16.59 11.96
C PRO A 186 17.87 -16.55 12.26
N ASP A 187 17.33 -17.65 12.80
CA ASP A 187 16.00 -17.66 13.41
C ASP A 187 15.96 -16.53 14.43
N LYS A 188 15.25 -15.46 14.11
CA LYS A 188 14.92 -14.41 15.05
C LYS A 188 13.45 -14.56 15.41
N GLU A 189 13.19 -15.46 16.35
CA GLU A 189 12.10 -15.24 17.29
C GLU A 189 12.15 -13.76 17.69
N ILE A 190 11.00 -13.09 17.71
CA ILE A 190 10.93 -11.73 18.24
C ILE A 190 11.51 -11.81 19.64
N ALA A 191 12.73 -11.29 19.82
CA ALA A 191 13.39 -11.32 21.12
C ALA A 191 12.42 -10.71 22.14
N ALA A 192 12.28 -11.31 23.33
CA ALA A 192 11.33 -10.83 24.34
C ALA A 192 11.46 -9.32 24.63
N SER A 193 12.66 -8.75 24.44
CA SER A 193 12.94 -7.31 24.49
C SER A 193 12.18 -6.44 23.49
N THR A 194 11.76 -7.01 22.36
CA THR A 194 11.07 -6.33 21.26
C THR A 194 9.56 -6.24 21.52
N ALA A 195 8.96 -7.30 22.07
CA ALA A 195 7.57 -7.27 22.53
C ALA A 195 7.37 -6.24 23.66
N ALA A 196 8.29 -6.18 24.62
CA ALA A 196 8.25 -5.19 25.70
C ALA A 196 8.31 -3.73 25.21
N LYS A 197 9.08 -3.44 24.15
CA LYS A 197 9.13 -2.11 23.53
C LYS A 197 7.80 -1.71 22.90
N VAL A 198 7.17 -2.64 22.17
CA VAL A 198 5.84 -2.42 21.59
C VAL A 198 4.81 -2.19 22.68
N GLN A 199 4.85 -2.97 23.77
CA GLN A 199 3.96 -2.78 24.92
C GLN A 199 4.11 -1.40 25.54
N ALA A 200 5.35 -0.97 25.78
CA ALA A 200 5.63 0.33 26.37
C ALA A 200 5.13 1.46 25.46
N MET A 201 5.32 1.35 24.14
CA MET A 201 4.85 2.35 23.19
C MET A 201 3.32 2.45 23.18
N ILE A 202 2.62 1.31 23.09
CA ILE A 202 1.16 1.27 23.12
C ILE A 202 0.62 1.89 24.41
N GLN A 203 1.20 1.53 25.57
CA GLN A 203 0.80 2.10 26.86
C GLN A 203 1.08 3.60 26.95
N SER A 204 2.16 4.09 26.34
CA SER A 204 2.48 5.52 26.32
C SER A 204 1.41 6.31 25.56
N ILE A 205 0.93 5.78 24.42
CA ILE A 205 -0.13 6.40 23.61
C ILE A 205 -1.47 6.33 24.33
N TYR A 206 -1.79 5.20 24.97
CA TYR A 206 -3.02 5.05 25.76
C TYR A 206 -3.13 6.03 26.91
N THR A 207 -2.02 6.24 27.61
CA THR A 207 -1.97 7.10 28.80
C THR A 207 -1.66 8.55 28.47
N ALA A 208 -1.44 8.88 27.19
CA ALA A 208 -1.22 10.23 26.72
C ALA A 208 -2.42 11.12 27.06
N LYS A 209 -2.14 12.28 27.65
CA LYS A 209 -3.14 13.30 28.05
C LYS A 209 -3.60 14.18 26.88
N THR A 210 -3.18 13.85 25.67
CA THR A 210 -3.44 14.60 24.45
C THR A 210 -4.19 13.72 23.46
N GLU A 211 -5.04 14.37 22.67
CA GLU A 211 -5.68 13.79 21.48
C GLU A 211 -5.19 14.48 20.20
N ASP A 212 -4.25 15.44 20.33
CA ASP A 212 -3.62 16.10 19.19
C ASP A 212 -2.82 15.07 18.38
N PHE A 213 -3.14 15.00 17.09
CA PHE A 213 -2.55 14.00 16.22
C PHE A 213 -1.03 14.14 16.09
N LEU A 214 -0.51 15.37 15.95
CA LEU A 214 0.92 15.60 15.77
C LEU A 214 1.72 15.28 17.04
N GLU A 215 1.17 15.56 18.23
CA GLU A 215 1.77 15.15 19.49
C GLU A 215 1.83 13.63 19.64
N LEU A 216 0.76 12.92 19.24
CA LEU A 216 0.72 11.45 19.27
C LEU A 216 1.70 10.84 18.25
N VAL A 217 1.81 11.40 17.05
CA VAL A 217 2.80 11.00 16.04
C VAL A 217 4.22 11.11 16.59
N LYS A 218 4.55 12.24 17.22
CA LYS A 218 5.86 12.46 17.86
C LYS A 218 6.11 11.47 19.00
N LEU A 219 5.09 11.21 19.83
CA LEU A 219 5.17 10.24 20.92
C LEU A 219 5.47 8.83 20.41
N ALA A 220 4.85 8.44 19.29
CA ALA A 220 5.06 7.15 18.63
C ALA A 220 6.40 7.05 17.87
N ASN A 221 7.20 8.12 17.83
CA ASN A 221 8.41 8.24 17.03
C ASN A 221 8.15 7.94 15.53
N LEU A 222 7.03 8.45 15.02
CA LEU A 222 6.66 8.38 13.61
C LEU A 222 6.94 9.72 12.92
N ASN A 223 7.22 9.67 11.63
CA ASN A 223 7.33 10.82 10.76
C ASN A 223 6.02 11.03 9.99
N ILE A 224 5.30 12.11 10.29
CA ILE A 224 4.04 12.41 9.62
C ILE A 224 4.17 12.52 8.09
N MET A 225 5.32 12.99 7.60
CA MET A 225 5.52 13.24 6.18
C MET A 225 5.70 11.96 5.35
N THR A 226 6.11 10.85 5.98
CA THR A 226 6.52 9.64 5.25
C THR A 226 5.85 8.37 5.73
N ASP A 227 5.50 8.32 7.02
CA ASP A 227 5.16 7.06 7.65
C ASP A 227 3.70 6.72 7.48
N PHE A 228 2.83 7.68 7.18
CA PHE A 228 1.38 7.47 7.19
C PHE A 228 0.78 6.92 5.90
N ALA A 229 1.54 6.82 4.80
CA ALA A 229 1.12 6.14 3.58
C ALA A 229 0.48 4.77 3.87
N GLY A 230 -0.65 4.51 3.22
CA GLY A 230 -1.49 3.32 3.39
C GLY A 230 -2.17 3.16 4.75
N GLY A 231 -1.99 4.12 5.67
CA GLY A 231 -2.51 4.11 7.02
C GLY A 231 -4.02 4.29 7.14
N ASN A 232 -4.53 4.05 8.35
CA ASN A 232 -5.95 4.15 8.67
C ASN A 232 -6.20 5.34 9.61
N LEU A 233 -6.69 6.45 9.05
CA LEU A 233 -7.05 7.68 9.76
C LEU A 233 -8.58 7.89 9.71
N LEU A 234 -9.34 6.80 9.82
CA LEU A 234 -10.80 6.82 9.85
C LEU A 234 -11.28 7.74 10.98
N ALA A 235 -12.12 8.71 10.63
CA ALA A 235 -12.67 9.71 11.56
C ALA A 235 -11.60 10.53 12.34
N ALA A 236 -10.36 10.59 11.85
CA ALA A 236 -9.30 11.35 12.51
C ALA A 236 -9.64 12.84 12.58
N GLU A 237 -9.24 13.48 13.69
CA GLU A 237 -9.39 14.92 13.91
C GLU A 237 -8.06 15.60 13.55
N LEU A 238 -8.03 16.18 12.35
CA LEU A 238 -6.84 16.73 11.67
C LEU A 238 -7.06 18.17 11.21
N SER A 239 -8.01 18.88 11.83
CA SER A 239 -8.32 20.28 11.52
C SER A 239 -7.09 21.17 11.71
N GLY A 240 -6.78 22.00 10.71
CA GLY A 240 -5.67 22.95 10.72
C GLY A 240 -4.27 22.33 10.74
N VAL A 241 -4.13 21.01 10.55
CA VAL A 241 -2.82 20.34 10.56
C VAL A 241 -2.06 20.66 9.28
N ASP A 242 -0.76 20.94 9.40
CA ASP A 242 0.16 21.05 8.27
C ASP A 242 0.67 19.65 7.86
N LEU A 243 0.23 19.23 6.67
CA LEU A 243 0.58 18.02 5.96
C LEU A 243 1.11 18.35 4.55
N SER A 244 1.61 19.59 4.36
CA SER A 244 2.08 20.07 3.06
C SER A 244 3.25 19.23 2.54
N GLY A 245 3.10 18.65 1.34
CA GLY A 245 4.08 17.74 0.75
C GLY A 245 4.16 16.35 1.38
N ALA A 246 3.26 15.98 2.30
CA ALA A 246 3.26 14.68 2.94
C ALA A 246 2.94 13.55 1.95
N ASN A 247 3.57 12.38 2.15
CA ASN A 247 3.17 11.16 1.47
C ASN A 247 2.05 10.46 2.24
N LEU A 248 0.84 10.58 1.72
CA LEU A 248 -0.41 10.07 2.27
C LEU A 248 -1.17 9.25 1.22
N ASP A 249 -0.42 8.58 0.32
CA ASP A 249 -1.02 7.72 -0.69
C ASP A 249 -1.80 6.58 -0.03
N GLN A 250 -2.96 6.24 -0.60
CA GLN A 250 -3.83 5.15 -0.16
C GLN A 250 -4.35 5.26 1.29
N VAL A 251 -4.16 6.40 1.96
CA VAL A 251 -4.63 6.58 3.35
C VAL A 251 -6.15 6.58 3.41
N ASN A 252 -6.69 5.95 4.45
CA ASN A 252 -8.11 5.98 4.74
C ASN A 252 -8.46 7.17 5.65
N PHE A 253 -8.98 8.24 5.07
CA PHE A 253 -9.50 9.44 5.74
C PHE A 253 -11.03 9.47 5.81
N ARG A 254 -11.73 8.33 5.65
CA ARG A 254 -13.20 8.32 5.64
C ARG A 254 -13.76 8.97 6.91
N GLY A 255 -14.67 9.92 6.74
CA GLY A 255 -15.26 10.68 7.86
C GLY A 255 -14.29 11.51 8.69
N ALA A 256 -13.02 11.66 8.29
CA ALA A 256 -12.06 12.49 9.00
C ALA A 256 -12.41 13.98 8.90
N ASN A 257 -12.06 14.74 9.92
CA ASN A 257 -12.11 16.19 9.94
C ASN A 257 -10.74 16.75 9.53
N LEU A 258 -10.66 17.29 8.32
CA LEU A 258 -9.48 17.93 7.71
C LEU A 258 -9.77 19.41 7.42
N THR A 259 -10.70 20.03 8.16
CA THR A 259 -11.06 21.43 7.97
C THR A 259 -9.84 22.33 8.14
N ASP A 260 -9.64 23.26 7.21
CA ASP A 260 -8.50 24.19 7.18
C ASP A 260 -7.10 23.53 7.20
N ALA A 261 -6.99 22.22 6.96
CA ALA A 261 -5.71 21.52 6.91
C ALA A 261 -4.89 21.95 5.68
N ASP A 262 -3.57 22.03 5.83
CA ASP A 262 -2.68 22.26 4.69
C ASP A 262 -2.21 20.92 4.11
N LEU A 263 -2.73 20.56 2.94
CA LEU A 263 -2.39 19.39 2.14
C LEU A 263 -1.77 19.81 0.80
N SER A 264 -1.27 21.04 0.69
CA SER A 264 -0.63 21.54 -0.52
C SER A 264 0.53 20.63 -0.92
N GLU A 265 0.66 20.30 -2.20
CA GLU A 265 1.70 19.42 -2.75
C GLU A 265 1.73 17.99 -2.18
N ALA A 266 0.77 17.60 -1.33
CA ALA A 266 0.73 16.27 -0.75
C ALA A 266 0.42 15.19 -1.80
N ASN A 267 0.99 14.00 -1.60
CA ASN A 267 0.59 12.82 -2.36
C ASN A 267 -0.58 12.13 -1.67
N LEU A 268 -1.78 12.27 -2.22
CA LEU A 268 -3.03 11.69 -1.75
C LEU A 268 -3.62 10.71 -2.77
N SER A 269 -2.78 10.18 -3.67
CA SER A 269 -3.23 9.26 -4.71
C SER A 269 -3.88 8.02 -4.09
N TYR A 270 -5.02 7.60 -4.64
CA TYR A 270 -5.83 6.49 -4.12
C TYR A 270 -6.32 6.63 -2.67
N ALA A 271 -6.17 7.79 -2.03
CA ALA A 271 -6.68 8.02 -0.68
C ALA A 271 -8.22 7.98 -0.64
N LYS A 272 -8.78 7.61 0.52
CA LYS A 272 -10.22 7.45 0.72
C LYS A 272 -10.75 8.55 1.64
N PHE A 273 -11.47 9.50 1.08
CA PHE A 273 -12.08 10.64 1.78
C PHE A 273 -13.60 10.55 1.87
N SER A 274 -14.20 9.37 1.63
CA SER A 274 -15.66 9.30 1.61
C SER A 274 -16.27 9.80 2.92
N GLY A 275 -17.13 10.83 2.81
CA GLY A 275 -17.75 11.52 3.94
C GLY A 275 -16.83 12.39 4.81
N ALA A 276 -15.57 12.61 4.41
CA ALA A 276 -14.64 13.48 5.14
C ALA A 276 -15.00 14.96 4.98
N ASP A 277 -14.63 15.78 5.97
CA ASP A 277 -14.76 17.23 5.90
C ASP A 277 -13.41 17.88 5.60
N LEU A 278 -13.21 18.33 4.36
CA LEU A 278 -12.04 19.10 3.91
C LEU A 278 -12.42 20.57 3.69
N SER A 279 -13.43 21.09 4.39
CA SER A 279 -13.85 22.47 4.18
C SER A 279 -12.71 23.45 4.52
N GLY A 280 -12.40 24.37 3.62
CA GLY A 280 -11.30 25.33 3.76
C GLY A 280 -9.89 24.74 3.60
N ALA A 281 -9.73 23.45 3.32
CA ALA A 281 -8.42 22.84 3.17
C ALA A 281 -7.62 23.40 1.98
N TYR A 282 -6.30 23.54 2.17
CA TYR A 282 -5.35 23.89 1.12
C TYR A 282 -4.89 22.61 0.42
N LEU A 283 -5.12 22.49 -0.87
CA LEU A 283 -4.86 21.31 -1.71
C LEU A 283 -4.14 21.71 -3.00
N GLU A 284 -3.49 22.88 -3.00
CA GLU A 284 -2.76 23.42 -4.14
C GLU A 284 -1.72 22.41 -4.62
N ASN A 285 -1.77 22.06 -5.91
CA ASN A 285 -0.87 21.09 -6.53
C ASN A 285 -0.83 19.69 -5.88
N ALA A 286 -1.78 19.35 -5.00
CA ALA A 286 -1.87 18.02 -4.40
C ALA A 286 -2.19 16.95 -5.46
N ASN A 287 -1.64 15.75 -5.29
CA ASN A 287 -1.97 14.60 -6.12
C ASN A 287 -3.13 13.81 -5.50
N LEU A 288 -4.34 14.01 -6.00
CA LEU A 288 -5.56 13.29 -5.62
C LEU A 288 -5.96 12.26 -6.69
N SER A 289 -5.03 11.81 -7.54
CA SER A 289 -5.37 10.89 -8.62
C SER A 289 -5.97 9.59 -8.07
N ASN A 290 -7.08 9.16 -8.66
CA ASN A 290 -7.85 7.98 -8.27
C ASN A 290 -8.33 7.99 -6.80
N SER A 291 -8.35 9.13 -6.10
CA SER A 291 -8.89 9.20 -4.74
C SER A 291 -10.41 9.08 -4.72
N ASP A 292 -10.97 8.59 -3.61
CA ASP A 292 -12.43 8.53 -3.38
C ASP A 292 -12.89 9.69 -2.49
N LEU A 293 -13.41 10.76 -3.09
CA LEU A 293 -14.00 11.94 -2.45
C LEU A 293 -15.54 11.87 -2.40
N HIS A 294 -16.13 10.69 -2.56
CA HIS A 294 -17.58 10.53 -2.55
C HIS A 294 -18.21 11.05 -1.26
N ARG A 295 -19.14 12.00 -1.37
CA ARG A 295 -19.79 12.71 -0.23
C ARG A 295 -18.83 13.48 0.68
N ALA A 296 -17.60 13.76 0.25
CA ALA A 296 -16.72 14.64 1.00
C ALA A 296 -17.24 16.09 0.94
N SER A 297 -16.98 16.88 1.99
CA SER A 297 -17.11 18.34 1.92
C SER A 297 -15.79 18.94 1.46
N LEU A 298 -15.82 19.68 0.35
CA LEU A 298 -14.69 20.46 -0.16
C LEU A 298 -15.05 21.96 -0.18
N ALA A 299 -16.05 22.37 0.61
CA ALA A 299 -16.53 23.74 0.61
C ALA A 299 -15.37 24.70 0.95
N LEU A 300 -15.21 25.78 0.19
CA LEU A 300 -14.10 26.75 0.34
C LEU A 300 -12.69 26.17 0.14
N ALA A 301 -12.53 24.89 -0.21
CA ALA A 301 -11.21 24.28 -0.40
C ALA A 301 -10.50 24.82 -1.64
N ASN A 302 -9.16 24.87 -1.57
CA ASN A 302 -8.33 25.34 -2.67
C ASN A 302 -7.65 24.18 -3.41
N LEU A 303 -8.18 23.76 -4.57
CA LEU A 303 -7.61 22.70 -5.40
C LEU A 303 -6.91 23.26 -6.66
N ILE A 304 -6.32 24.47 -6.57
CA ILE A 304 -5.60 25.04 -7.71
C ILE A 304 -4.46 24.11 -8.13
N GLY A 305 -4.43 23.72 -9.40
CA GLY A 305 -3.38 22.86 -9.95
C GLY A 305 -3.39 21.40 -9.47
N ALA A 306 -4.33 21.00 -8.60
CA ALA A 306 -4.41 19.63 -8.09
C ALA A 306 -4.65 18.59 -9.19
N ASP A 307 -4.10 17.39 -9.04
CA ASP A 307 -4.37 16.27 -9.94
C ASP A 307 -5.53 15.42 -9.42
N LEU A 308 -6.70 15.54 -10.04
CA LEU A 308 -7.91 14.76 -9.75
C LEU A 308 -8.14 13.66 -10.80
N THR A 309 -7.13 13.30 -11.61
CA THR A 309 -7.29 12.29 -12.68
C THR A 309 -7.88 11.00 -12.12
N GLY A 310 -9.03 10.57 -12.64
CA GLY A 310 -9.74 9.36 -12.19
C GLY A 310 -10.37 9.42 -10.79
N ALA A 311 -10.33 10.56 -10.10
CA ALA A 311 -10.91 10.70 -8.76
C ALA A 311 -12.44 10.60 -8.79
N ASN A 312 -13.04 10.10 -7.72
CA ASN A 312 -14.49 10.04 -7.54
C ASN A 312 -14.98 11.20 -6.67
N LEU A 313 -15.63 12.20 -7.25
CA LEU A 313 -16.21 13.35 -6.55
C LEU A 313 -17.75 13.30 -6.52
N GLN A 314 -18.39 12.16 -6.83
CA GLN A 314 -19.86 12.09 -6.83
C GLN A 314 -20.43 12.48 -5.45
N GLU A 315 -21.48 13.30 -5.43
CA GLU A 315 -22.16 13.81 -4.22
C GLU A 315 -21.27 14.67 -3.30
N ALA A 316 -20.08 15.08 -3.73
CA ALA A 316 -19.24 15.99 -2.95
C ALA A 316 -19.82 17.41 -2.93
N ASN A 317 -19.63 18.10 -1.81
CA ASN A 317 -19.98 19.53 -1.68
C ASN A 317 -18.83 20.40 -2.19
N LEU A 318 -19.04 21.07 -3.33
CA LEU A 318 -18.05 21.91 -4.02
C LEU A 318 -18.37 23.41 -3.88
N SER A 319 -19.10 23.80 -2.85
CA SER A 319 -19.51 25.21 -2.64
C SER A 319 -18.29 26.10 -2.44
N ASN A 320 -18.09 27.04 -3.36
CA ASN A 320 -16.95 27.97 -3.36
C ASN A 320 -15.58 27.29 -3.42
N THR A 321 -15.49 26.08 -3.98
CA THR A 321 -14.23 25.36 -4.19
C THR A 321 -13.48 25.92 -5.40
N SER A 322 -12.17 26.14 -5.27
CA SER A 322 -11.34 26.55 -6.41
C SER A 322 -10.79 25.33 -7.15
N LEU A 323 -11.20 25.13 -8.41
CA LEU A 323 -10.71 24.05 -9.30
C LEU A 323 -9.92 24.60 -10.50
N SER A 324 -9.39 25.81 -10.37
CA SER A 324 -8.62 26.45 -11.44
C SER A 324 -7.36 25.63 -11.73
N GLN A 325 -7.09 25.35 -13.01
CA GLN A 325 -5.95 24.54 -13.45
C GLN A 325 -5.90 23.09 -12.93
N ALA A 326 -6.91 22.63 -12.17
CA ALA A 326 -6.98 21.24 -11.75
C ALA A 326 -7.06 20.28 -12.96
N ARG A 327 -6.37 19.15 -12.87
CA ARG A 327 -6.38 18.09 -13.89
C ARG A 327 -7.52 17.13 -13.57
N VAL A 328 -8.52 17.04 -14.43
CA VAL A 328 -9.78 16.33 -14.12
C VAL A 328 -10.12 15.22 -15.11
N ARG A 329 -9.15 14.76 -15.90
CA ARG A 329 -9.38 13.72 -16.90
C ARG A 329 -9.87 12.43 -16.22
N GLY A 330 -11.04 11.96 -16.59
CA GLY A 330 -11.68 10.78 -16.00
C GLY A 330 -12.19 10.98 -14.57
N ALA A 331 -12.08 12.18 -13.99
CA ALA A 331 -12.65 12.48 -12.68
C ALA A 331 -14.18 12.41 -12.78
N ARG A 332 -14.82 11.76 -11.81
CA ARG A 332 -16.26 11.46 -11.83
C ARG A 332 -17.01 12.45 -10.94
N PHE A 333 -17.88 13.25 -11.55
CA PHE A 333 -18.80 14.17 -10.90
C PHE A 333 -20.25 13.68 -11.07
N GLY A 334 -21.16 14.19 -10.24
CA GLY A 334 -22.58 13.88 -10.26
C GLY A 334 -23.25 14.20 -8.93
N ASN A 335 -24.43 14.82 -8.96
CA ASN A 335 -25.18 15.25 -7.78
C ASN A 335 -24.37 16.13 -6.80
N ASN A 336 -23.44 16.93 -7.33
CA ASN A 336 -22.61 17.85 -6.54
C ASN A 336 -23.36 19.13 -6.17
N THR A 337 -23.16 19.63 -4.94
CA THR A 337 -23.62 20.99 -4.56
C THR A 337 -22.54 22.02 -4.86
N GLY A 338 -22.93 23.27 -5.11
CA GLY A 338 -21.99 24.38 -5.27
C GLY A 338 -21.35 24.51 -6.67
N MET A 339 -21.76 23.69 -7.64
CA MET A 339 -21.29 23.81 -9.03
C MET A 339 -22.18 24.75 -9.85
N SER A 340 -21.58 25.67 -10.59
CA SER A 340 -22.25 26.43 -11.65
C SER A 340 -22.25 25.63 -12.97
N GLU A 341 -23.17 25.94 -13.88
CA GLU A 341 -23.19 25.35 -15.23
C GLU A 341 -21.90 25.67 -16.00
N GLU A 342 -21.34 26.86 -15.84
CA GLU A 342 -20.05 27.24 -16.46
C GLU A 342 -18.90 26.37 -15.95
N MET A 343 -18.82 26.15 -14.63
CA MET A 343 -17.80 25.28 -14.05
C MET A 343 -17.94 23.86 -14.58
N LYS A 344 -19.17 23.34 -14.67
CA LYS A 344 -19.46 22.01 -15.21
C LYS A 344 -18.97 21.86 -16.65
N LEU A 345 -19.35 22.77 -17.55
CA LEU A 345 -18.91 22.73 -18.96
C LEU A 345 -17.38 22.78 -19.09
N THR A 346 -16.73 23.65 -18.31
CA THR A 346 -15.27 23.78 -18.29
C THR A 346 -14.57 22.50 -17.79
N LEU A 347 -15.19 21.76 -16.87
CA LEU A 347 -14.66 20.49 -16.38
C LEU A 347 -14.86 19.36 -17.40
N GLU A 348 -16.02 19.30 -18.05
CA GLU A 348 -16.32 18.35 -19.13
C GLU A 348 -15.33 18.49 -20.29
N GLU A 349 -15.04 19.73 -20.74
CA GLU A 349 -14.04 20.01 -21.78
C GLU A 349 -12.62 19.53 -21.39
N ARG A 350 -12.30 19.56 -20.10
CA ARG A 350 -11.04 19.04 -19.53
C ARG A 350 -11.04 17.52 -19.31
N GLY A 351 -12.11 16.83 -19.71
CA GLY A 351 -12.24 15.38 -19.67
C GLY A 351 -12.84 14.82 -18.38
N ALA A 352 -13.52 15.63 -17.57
CA ALA A 352 -14.31 15.14 -16.46
C ALA A 352 -15.54 14.37 -16.96
N ILE A 353 -15.99 13.39 -16.18
CA ILE A 353 -17.14 12.54 -16.47
C ILE A 353 -18.27 12.93 -15.53
N PHE A 354 -19.42 13.32 -16.06
CA PHE A 354 -20.64 13.52 -15.28
C PHE A 354 -21.55 12.32 -15.49
N ALA A 355 -21.81 11.55 -14.44
CA ALA A 355 -22.77 10.46 -14.50
C ALA A 355 -24.20 11.03 -14.60
N PRO A 356 -25.11 10.43 -15.40
CA PRO A 356 -26.53 10.81 -15.39
C PRO A 356 -27.18 10.44 -14.05
N CYS A 357 -28.14 11.28 -13.62
CA CYS A 357 -28.93 11.12 -12.40
C CYS A 357 -29.70 9.80 -12.32
#